data_AF-A0A1G5RHQ6-F1
#
_entry.id   AF-A0A1G5RHQ6-F1
#
_cell.length_a   1.000
_cell.length_b   1.000
_cell.length_c   1.000
_cell.angle_alpha   90.00
_cell.angle_beta   90.00
_cell.angle_gamma   90.00
#
_symmetry.space_group_name_H-M   'P 1'
#
loop_
_entity.id
_entity.type
_entity.pdbx_description
1 polymer ?
#
loop_
_entity_poly.entity_id
_entity_poly.type
_entity_poly.pdbx_seq_one_letter_code
_entity_poly.pdbx_strand_id
1 'polypeptide(L)' 'MTPDQVLSIREALDLTQAELASVMGYGKAVRVSELERGARKPSPAAERLLKAYAAGYRPDDWPKVVSKKGADNG' A
#
# COMPACT_ATOMS: atom_id res chain seq x y z
N MET A 1 -3.98 5.65 -12.72
CA MET A 1 -4.13 4.34 -12.03
C MET A 1 -5.57 4.12 -11.58
N THR A 2 -6.12 2.92 -11.76
CA THR A 2 -7.48 2.52 -11.33
C THR A 2 -7.50 2.01 -9.88
N PRO A 3 -8.67 1.94 -9.23
CA PRO A 3 -8.79 1.38 -7.87
C PRO A 3 -8.27 -0.06 -7.78
N ASP A 4 -8.66 -0.91 -8.73
CA ASP A 4 -8.22 -2.31 -8.80
C ASP A 4 -6.71 -2.45 -8.98
N GLN A 5 -6.07 -1.52 -9.69
CA GLN A 5 -4.62 -1.51 -9.82
C GLN A 5 -3.93 -1.18 -8.49
N VAL A 6 -4.49 -0.26 -7.68
CA VAL A 6 -3.95 0.05 -6.35
C VAL A 6 -4.04 -1.19 -5.45
N LEU A 7 -5.21 -1.84 -5.46
CA LEU A 7 -5.45 -3.07 -4.70
C LEU A 7 -4.48 -4.19 -5.10
N SER A 8 -4.36 -4.45 -6.40
CA SER A 8 -3.50 -5.49 -6.95
C SER A 8 -2.03 -5.26 -6.59
N ILE A 9 -1.56 -4.00 -6.66
CA ILE A 9 -0.19 -3.65 -6.26
C ILE A 9 0.00 -3.92 -4.76
N ARG A 10 -0.91 -3.48 -3.89
CA ARG A 10 -0.79 -3.71 -2.45
C ARG A 10 -0.65 -5.20 -2.13
N GLU A 11 -1.50 -6.02 -2.73
CA GLU A 11 -1.52 -7.46 -2.49
C GLU A 11 -0.29 -8.16 -3.06
N ALA A 12 0.17 -7.77 -4.24
CA ALA A 12 1.42 -8.28 -4.82
C ALA A 12 2.66 -7.92 -3.99
N LEU A 13 2.60 -6.83 -3.22
CA LEU A 13 3.65 -6.41 -2.30
C LEU A 13 3.55 -7.08 -0.90
N ASP A 14 2.51 -7.90 -0.68
CA ASP A 14 2.14 -8.50 0.62
C ASP A 14 2.04 -7.46 1.76
N LEU A 15 1.50 -6.28 1.44
CA LEU A 15 1.29 -5.21 2.42
C LEU A 15 -0.15 -5.16 2.91
N THR A 16 -0.35 -4.86 4.19
CA THR A 16 -1.62 -4.35 4.70
C THR A 16 -1.88 -2.93 4.18
N GLN A 17 -3.13 -2.46 4.28
CA GLN A 17 -3.45 -1.06 3.95
C GLN A 17 -2.71 -0.06 4.86
N ALA A 18 -2.42 -0.44 6.12
CA ALA A 18 -1.68 0.39 7.05
C ALA A 18 -0.19 0.50 6.67
N GLU A 19 0.41 -0.62 6.27
CA GLU A 19 1.80 -0.64 5.81
C GLU A 19 1.97 0.11 4.49
N LEU A 20 1.06 -0.11 3.53
CA LEU A 20 1.06 0.67 2.29
C LEU A 20 0.86 2.16 2.59
N ALA A 21 -0.01 2.52 3.54
CA ALA A 21 -0.16 3.91 3.96
C ALA A 21 1.15 4.48 4.51
N SER A 22 1.86 3.74 5.37
CA SER A 22 3.16 4.15 5.92
C SER A 22 4.17 4.47 4.82
N VAL A 23 4.43 3.54 3.90
CA VAL A 23 5.43 3.73 2.82
C VAL A 23 4.98 4.73 1.75
N MET A 24 3.68 5.04 1.68
CA MET A 24 3.16 6.10 0.81
C MET A 24 3.18 7.48 1.50
N GLY A 25 3.62 7.55 2.77
CA GLY A 25 3.57 8.78 3.58
C GLY A 25 2.15 9.20 3.97
N TYR A 26 1.19 8.27 3.89
CA TYR A 26 -0.19 8.50 4.33
C TYR A 26 -0.30 8.22 5.83
N GLY A 27 -0.71 9.22 6.61
CA GLY A 27 -0.82 9.07 8.06
C GLY A 27 -1.90 8.07 8.55
N LYS A 28 -2.77 7.55 7.67
CA LYS A 28 -3.86 6.62 8.04
C LYS A 28 -4.18 5.62 6.93
N ALA A 29 -4.42 4.36 7.31
CA ALA A 29 -4.84 3.27 6.42
C ALA A 29 -6.09 3.58 5.58
N VAL A 30 -7.02 4.40 6.11
CA VAL A 30 -8.25 4.81 5.41
C VAL A 30 -7.96 5.47 4.06
N ARG A 31 -6.81 6.16 3.91
CA ARG A 31 -6.43 6.75 2.62
C ARG A 31 -6.20 5.69 1.55
N VAL A 32 -5.61 4.56 1.89
CA VAL A 32 -5.42 3.45 0.95
C VAL A 32 -6.77 2.83 0.60
N SER A 33 -7.63 2.56 1.58
CA SER A 33 -8.99 2.07 1.34
C SER A 33 -9.80 3.00 0.42
N GLU A 34 -9.67 4.32 0.58
CA GLU A 34 -10.30 5.30 -0.31
C GLU A 34 -9.84 5.20 -1.77
N LEU A 35 -8.56 4.89 -2.00
CA LEU A 35 -8.01 4.69 -3.34
C LEU A 35 -8.50 3.35 -3.94
N GLU A 36 -8.45 2.28 -3.15
CA GLU A 36 -8.86 0.93 -3.57
C GLU A 36 -10.36 0.81 -3.87
N ARG A 37 -11.21 1.61 -3.20
CA ARG A 37 -12.65 1.68 -3.51
C ARG A 37 -13.01 2.72 -4.58
N GLY A 38 -12.04 3.47 -5.08
CA GLY A 38 -12.25 4.55 -6.05
C GLY A 38 -12.97 5.79 -5.52
N ALA A 39 -13.13 5.92 -4.20
CA ALA A 39 -13.67 7.14 -3.59
C ALA A 39 -12.73 8.34 -3.78
N ARG A 40 -11.43 8.09 -3.95
CA ARG A 40 -10.44 9.08 -4.35
C ARG A 40 -9.53 8.51 -5.43
N LYS A 41 -9.03 9.40 -6.29
CA LYS A 41 -7.99 9.08 -7.27
C LYS A 41 -6.61 9.31 -6.64
N PRO A 42 -5.61 8.46 -6.92
CA PRO A 42 -4.23 8.73 -6.53
C PRO A 42 -3.77 10.06 -7.15
N SER A 43 -2.99 10.84 -6.41
CA SER A 43 -2.30 12.00 -7.00
C SER A 43 -1.25 11.52 -8.02
N PRO A 44 -0.78 12.39 -8.93
CA PRO A 44 0.28 12.01 -9.86
C PRO A 44 1.57 11.49 -9.17
N ALA A 45 1.91 12.06 -8.01
CA ALA A 45 3.04 11.59 -7.21
C ALA A 45 2.79 10.19 -6.62
N ALA A 46 1.60 9.96 -6.08
CA ALA A 46 1.21 8.65 -5.56
C ALA A 46 1.22 7.58 -6.64
N GLU A 47 0.70 7.88 -7.84
CA GLU A 47 0.71 6.94 -8.95
C GLU A 47 2.14 6.57 -9.39
N ARG A 48 3.06 7.55 -9.44
CA ARG A 48 4.48 7.28 -9.75
C ARG A 48 5.12 6.37 -8.70
N LEU A 49 4.84 6.62 -7.41
CA LEU A 49 5.41 5.85 -6.31
C LEU A 49 4.86 4.41 -6.28
N LEU A 50 3.55 4.22 -6.48
CA LEU A 50 2.94 2.90 -6.59
C LEU A 50 3.55 2.09 -7.76
N LYS A 51 3.80 2.73 -8.91
CA LYS A 51 4.49 2.10 -10.04
C LYS A 51 5.93 1.74 -9.71
N ALA A 52 6.66 2.59 -8.99
CA ALA A 52 8.02 2.30 -8.55
C ALA A 52 8.05 1.08 -7.62
N TYR A 53 7.12 1.00 -6.66
CA TYR A 53 6.97 -0.16 -5.78
C TYR A 53 6.62 -1.43 -6.57
N ALA A 54 5.69 -1.35 -7.52
CA ALA A 54 5.40 -2.47 -8.41
C ALA A 54 6.61 -2.93 -9.24
N ALA A 55 7.53 -2.02 -9.57
CA ALA A 55 8.77 -2.29 -10.29
C ALA A 55 9.92 -2.80 -9.40
N GLY A 56 9.70 -2.96 -8.09
CA GLY A 56 10.69 -3.51 -7.15
C GLY A 56 11.49 -2.48 -6.35
N TYR A 57 11.23 -1.18 -6.50
CA TYR A 57 11.82 -0.16 -5.63
C TYR A 57 11.30 -0.33 -4.19
N ARG A 58 12.21 -0.28 -3.21
CA ARG A 58 11.90 -0.39 -1.77
C ARG A 58 12.74 0.66 -1.03
N PRO A 59 12.14 1.67 -0.38
CA PRO A 59 12.87 2.58 0.51
C PRO A 59 13.40 1.85 1.76
N ASP A 60 14.32 2.49 2.48
CA ASP A 60 14.99 1.92 3.66
C ASP A 60 14.04 1.59 4.81
N ASP A 61 12.90 2.28 4.89
CA ASP A 61 11.85 2.07 5.89
C ASP A 61 10.78 1.05 5.47
N TRP A 62 11.08 0.23 4.46
CA TRP A 62 10.13 -0.78 3.99
C TRP A 62 9.72 -1.74 5.12
N PRO A 63 8.41 -2.02 5.30
CA PRO A 63 7.92 -2.97 6.28
C PRO A 63 8.59 -4.32 6.12
N LYS A 64 9.26 -4.78 7.18
CA LYS A 64 9.77 -6.16 7.25
C LYS A 64 8.54 -7.03 7.43
N VAL A 65 8.22 -7.84 6.42
CA VAL A 65 7.11 -8.80 6.43
C VAL A 65 7.21 -9.63 7.71
N VAL A 66 6.42 -9.29 8.73
CA VAL A 66 6.19 -10.21 9.84
C VAL A 66 5.09 -11.11 9.30
N SER A 67 5.50 -12.27 8.76
CA SER A 67 4.58 -13.26 8.21
C SER A 67 3.34 -13.35 9.09
N LYS A 68 2.15 -13.18 8.50
CA LYS A 68 0.86 -13.25 9.19
C LYS A 68 0.57 -14.66 9.72
N LYS A 69 1.33 -15.10 10.74
CA LYS A 69 1.13 -16.34 11.49
C LYS A 69 1.29 -16.10 13.01
N GLY A 70 0.96 -14.91 13.50
CA GLY A 70 1.10 -14.60 14.93
C GLY A 70 0.14 -13.57 15.52
N ALA A 71 -0.90 -13.15 14.78
CA ALA A 71 -1.90 -12.19 15.26
C ALA A 71 -3.28 -12.82 15.41
N ASP A 72 -3.32 -14.03 15.97
CA ASP A 72 -4.48 -14.60 16.66
C ASP A 72 -3.97 -15.04 18.04
N ASN A 73 -3.98 -14.12 19.00
CA ASN A 73 -3.94 -14.36 20.43
C ASN A 73 -4.25 -13.04 21.14
N GLY A 74 -5.49 -12.89 21.62
CA GLY A 74 -5.94 -11.76 22.43
C GLY A 74 -7.43 -11.50 22.27
#